data_AF-A0A5E7KBA9-F1
#
_entry.id   AF-A0A5E7KBA9-F1
#
_cell.length_a   1.000
_cell.length_b   1.000
_cell.length_c   1.000
_cell.angle_alpha   90.00
_cell.angle_beta   90.00
_cell.angle_gamma   90.00
#
_symmetry.space_group_name_H-M   'P 1'
#
loop_
_entity.id
_entity.type
_entity.pdbx_description
1 polymer ?
#
loop_
_entity_poly.entity_id
_entity_poly.type
_entity_poly.pdbx_seq_one_letter_code
_entity_poly.pdbx_strand_id
1 'polypeptide(L)' 'MKKPPMKIIIEEWDGDGAIRIPDEALQELELDVGDAVYLIEEFIGNTRCLVLSKTPQIADRIDELTEAWDSGQLGNA' A
#
# COMPACT_ATOMS: atom_id res chain seq x y z
N MET A 1 19.19 3.25 6.26
CA MET A 1 18.83 2.69 7.59
C MET A 1 17.32 2.54 7.63
N LYS A 2 16.76 1.41 8.10
CA LYS A 2 15.29 1.28 8.21
C LYS A 2 14.81 2.20 9.35
N LYS A 3 13.88 3.10 9.08
CA LYS A 3 13.25 3.93 10.12
C LYS A 3 12.50 3.03 11.10
N PRO A 4 12.51 3.35 12.41
CA PRO A 4 11.70 2.64 13.38
C PRO A 4 10.20 2.80 13.06
N PRO A 5 9.36 1.81 13.35
CA PRO A 5 7.93 1.93 13.13
C PRO A 5 7.35 3.04 14.02
N MET A 6 6.60 3.95 13.41
CA MET A 6 5.87 5.00 14.13
C MET A 6 4.46 4.50 14.46
N LYS A 7 4.02 4.72 15.71
CA LYS A 7 2.64 4.45 16.10
C LYS A 7 1.76 5.61 15.63
N ILE A 8 0.78 5.30 14.78
CA ILE A 8 -0.23 6.24 14.30
C ILE A 8 -1.57 5.89 14.95
N ILE A 9 -2.38 6.90 15.26
CA ILE A 9 -3.73 6.76 15.80
C ILE A 9 -4.70 7.18 14.70
N ILE A 10 -5.78 6.43 14.53
CA ILE A 10 -6.90 6.81 13.66
C ILE A 10 -7.74 7.83 14.44
N GLU A 11 -7.94 8.99 13.86
CA GLU A 11 -8.76 10.07 14.41
C GLU A 11 -10.10 10.16 13.67
N GLU A 12 -11.08 10.85 14.26
CA GLU A 12 -12.37 11.12 13.62
C GLU A 12 -12.36 12.53 13.04
N TRP A 13 -12.47 12.65 11.72
CA TRP A 13 -12.59 13.92 11.00
C TRP A 13 -13.87 13.90 10.17
N ASP A 14 -14.79 14.83 10.44
CA ASP A 14 -16.07 14.95 9.72
C ASP A 14 -16.90 13.65 9.64
N GLY A 15 -16.78 12.78 10.65
CA GLY A 15 -17.47 11.49 10.72
C GLY A 15 -16.72 10.32 10.07
N ASP A 16 -15.58 10.58 9.43
CA ASP A 16 -14.72 9.56 8.82
C ASP A 16 -13.44 9.33 9.63
N GLY A 17 -12.94 8.10 9.59
CA GLY A 17 -11.66 7.75 10.18
C GLY A 17 -10.50 8.26 9.32
N ALA A 18 -9.68 9.14 9.88
CA ALA A 18 -8.52 9.72 9.22
C ALA A 18 -7.21 9.31 9.91
N ILE A 19 -6.14 9.17 9.13
CA ILE A 19 -4.78 9.00 9.64
C ILE A 19 -3.96 10.25 9.35
N ARG A 20 -3.20 10.73 10.34
CA ARG A 20 -2.19 11.78 10.10
C ARG A 20 -0.94 11.15 9.52
N ILE A 21 -0.58 11.56 8.32
CA ILE A 21 0.71 11.22 7.73
C ILE A 21 1.75 12.19 8.29
N PRO A 22 2.84 11.72 8.91
CA PRO A 22 3.90 12.60 9.39
C PRO A 22 4.51 13.42 8.26
N ASP A 23 4.84 14.69 8.53
CA ASP A 23 5.45 15.60 7.55
C ASP A 23 6.70 15.00 6.88
N GLU A 24 7.48 14.22 7.64
CA GLU A 24 8.66 13.54 7.11
C GLU A 24 8.30 12.55 5.99
N ALA A 25 7.19 11.82 6.14
CA ALA A 25 6.72 10.89 5.11
C ALA A 25 6.11 11.62 3.91
N LEU A 26 5.41 12.75 4.14
CA LEU A 26 4.92 13.61 3.06
C LEU A 26 6.07 14.17 2.22
N GLN A 27 7.13 14.66 2.87
CA GLN A 27 8.32 15.18 2.20
C GLN A 27 9.05 14.09 1.40
N GLU A 28 9.21 12.89 1.96
CA GLU A 28 9.85 11.76 1.25
C GLU A 28 9.05 11.32 0.04
N LEU A 29 7.73 11.38 0.12
CA LEU A 29 6.84 11.10 -1.00
C LEU A 29 6.67 12.30 -1.93
N GLU A 30 7.24 13.47 -1.61
CA GLU A 30 7.07 14.74 -2.32
C GLU A 30 5.57 15.06 -2.53
N LEU A 31 4.79 14.98 -1.46
CA LEU A 31 3.35 15.27 -1.43
C LEU A 31 3.08 16.55 -0.63
N ASP A 32 2.08 17.31 -1.08
CA ASP A 32 1.57 18.50 -0.39
C ASP A 32 0.06 18.38 -0.11
N VAL A 33 -0.45 19.28 0.75
CA VAL A 33 -1.87 19.35 1.09
C VAL A 33 -2.70 19.65 -0.16
N GLY A 34 -3.62 18.74 -0.48
CA GLY A 34 -4.46 18.82 -1.67
C GLY A 34 -4.06 17.85 -2.79
N ASP A 35 -2.89 17.21 -2.68
CA ASP A 35 -2.52 16.14 -3.59
C ASP A 35 -3.36 14.88 -3.37
N ALA A 36 -3.64 14.18 -4.47
CA ALA A 36 -4.32 12.90 -4.45
C ALA A 36 -3.31 11.75 -4.59
N VAL A 37 -3.49 10.71 -3.77
CA VAL A 37 -2.75 9.45 -3.85
C VAL A 37 -3.73 8.28 -3.87
N TYR A 38 -3.26 7.14 -4.36
CA TYR A 38 -3.99 5.90 -4.37
C TYR A 38 -3.72 5.14 -3.06
N LEU A 39 -4.79 4.69 -2.42
CA LEU A 39 -4.73 3.71 -1.33
C LEU A 39 -4.90 2.31 -1.92
N ILE A 40 -3.86 1.49 -1.81
CA ILE A 40 -3.79 0.15 -2.36
C ILE A 40 -3.72 -0.85 -1.21
N GLU A 41 -4.56 -1.88 -1.25
CA GLU A 41 -4.47 -3.01 -0.33
C GLU A 41 -3.58 -4.09 -0.94
N GLU A 42 -2.46 -4.40 -0.29
CA GLU A 42 -1.46 -5.34 -0.82
C GLU A 42 -1.02 -6.35 0.26
N PHE A 43 -0.52 -7.52 -0.17
CA PHE A 43 0.09 -8.50 0.72
C PHE A 43 1.62 -8.43 0.66
N ILE A 44 2.24 -7.95 1.74
CA ILE A 44 3.70 -8.01 1.89
C ILE A 44 4.05 -9.31 2.63
N GLY A 45 4.44 -10.33 1.86
CA GLY A 45 4.60 -11.69 2.37
C GLY A 45 3.24 -12.30 2.73
N ASN A 46 2.99 -12.57 4.01
CA ASN A 46 1.71 -13.11 4.49
C ASN A 46 0.89 -12.10 5.30
N THR A 47 1.24 -10.81 5.23
CA THR A 47 0.57 -9.74 5.99
C THR A 47 -0.12 -8.80 5.02
N ARG A 48 -1.41 -8.52 5.26
CA ARG A 48 -2.17 -7.50 4.51
C ARG A 48 -1.75 -6.12 5.01
N CYS A 49 -1.37 -5.27 4.07
CA CYS A 49 -0.88 -3.91 4.31
C CYS A 49 -1.70 -2.91 3.49
N LEU A 50 -1.79 -1.70 4.01
CA LEU A 50 -2.27 -0.54 3.27
C LEU A 50 -1.06 0.23 2.74
N VAL A 51 -1.03 0.49 1.44
CA VAL A 51 0.06 1.18 0.75
C VAL A 51 -0.49 2.45 0.12
N LEU A 52 0.18 3.57 0.37
CA LEU A 52 -0.11 4.84 -0.30
C LEU A 52 0.86 5.01 -1.48
N SER A 53 0.31 5.27 -2.68
CA SER A 53 1.09 5.39 -3.90
C SER A 53 0.67 6.58 -4.75
N LYS A 54 1.62 7.21 -5.43
CA LYS A 54 1.35 8.24 -6.47
C LYS A 54 0.82 7.65 -7.76
N THR A 55 1.09 6.37 -8.02
CA THR A 55 0.61 5.65 -9.20
C THR A 55 -0.49 4.66 -8.81
N PRO A 56 -1.47 4.42 -9.70
CA PRO A 56 -2.56 3.50 -9.43
C PRO A 56 -2.13 2.03 -9.36
N GLN A 57 -0.95 1.72 -9.88
CA GLN A 57 -0.38 0.37 -9.88
C GLN A 57 1.06 0.43 -9.36
N ILE A 58 1.43 -0.53 -8.52
CA ILE A 58 2.78 -0.72 -8.02
C ILE A 58 3.47 -1.67 -8.99
N ALA A 59 4.20 -1.10 -9.96
CA ALA A 59 4.71 -1.84 -11.12
C ALA A 59 5.77 -2.93 -10.81
N ASP A 60 6.30 -2.99 -9.58
CA ASP A 60 7.54 -3.71 -9.30
C ASP A 60 7.44 -4.92 -8.36
N ARG A 61 6.28 -5.31 -7.81
CA ARG A 61 6.24 -6.43 -6.83
C ARG A 61 4.98 -7.30 -6.84
N ILE A 62 5.15 -8.51 -7.39
CA ILE A 62 4.52 -9.80 -7.02
C ILE A 62 3.03 -10.00 -7.30
N ASP A 63 2.45 -9.42 -8.35
CA ASP A 63 1.24 -10.02 -8.96
C ASP A 63 1.55 -10.97 -10.12
N GLU A 64 2.75 -10.89 -10.73
CA GLU A 64 3.17 -11.82 -11.80
C GLU A 64 3.42 -13.27 -11.34
N LEU A 65 3.46 -13.55 -10.03
CA LEU A 65 3.65 -14.92 -9.52
C LEU A 65 2.36 -15.67 -9.20
N THR A 66 1.18 -15.05 -9.39
CA THR A 66 -0.10 -15.74 -9.18
C THR A 66 -0.81 -16.08 -10.50
N GLU A 67 -0.57 -15.32 -11.57
CA GLU A 67 -1.14 -15.64 -12.89
C GLU A 67 -0.42 -16.81 -13.60
N ALA A 68 0.80 -17.14 -13.20
CA ALA A 68 1.57 -18.27 -13.77
C ALA A 68 1.25 -19.64 -13.14
N TRP A 69 0.49 -19.72 -12.04
CA TRP A 69 0.13 -21.01 -11.43
C TRP A 69 -1.27 -21.53 -11.74
N ASP A 70 -2.21 -20.68 -12.17
CA ASP A 70 -3.56 -21.13 -12.55
C ASP A 70 -3.66 -21.62 -14.01
N SER A 71 -2.58 -21.49 -14.80
CA SER A 71 -2.54 -22.01 -16.18
C SER A 71 -1.79 -23.35 -16.33
N GLY A 72 -1.31 -23.94 -15.22
CA GLY A 72 -0.46 -25.14 -15.24
C GLY A 72 -1.00 -26.42 -14.60
N GLN A 73 -2.19 -26.41 -13.97
CA GLN A 73 -2.66 -27.55 -13.16
C GLN A 73 -4.07 -28.08 -13.47
N LEU A 74 -4.49 -28.04 -14.74
CA LEU A 74 -5.53 -28.97 -15.25
C LEU A 74 -5.00 -29.74 -16.46
N GLY A 75 -3.98 -30.55 -16.20
CA GLY A 75 -3.61 -31.69 -17.01
C GLY A 75 -3.25 -32.85 -16.08
N ASN A 76 -3.91 -33.98 -16.27
CA ASN A 76 -3.66 -35.32 -15.71
C ASN A 76 -4.58 -35.77 -14.56
N ALA A 77 -5.78 -36.24 -14.93
CA ALA A 77 -6.27 -37.58 -14.60
C ALA A 77 -7.25 -38.04 -15.68
#